data_AF-A0A9D8U2K9-F1
#
_entry.id   AF-A0A9D8U2K9-F1
#
_cell.length_a   1.000
_cell.length_b   1.000
_cell.length_c   1.000
_cell.angle_alpha   90.00
_cell.angle_beta   90.00
_cell.angle_gamma   90.00
#
_symmetry.space_group_name_H-M   'P 1'
#
loop_
_entity.id
_entity.type
_entity.pdbx_description
1 polymer ?
#
loop_
_entity_poly.entity_id
_entity_poly.type
_entity_poly.pdbx_seq_one_letter_code
_entity_poly.pdbx_strand_id
1 'polypeptide(L)'
;MKTPSMHSSPHSKVPTAVKTSTMKRVGPPLQRKTPQVVSQADDDSQLIEALRQRVNDLETRLAELESVISLQNQDVVISAPKSVLIQGVDTVELSATQLKVAASISESNVAIAKFSGMVECDVIKANTVIGASYTPGAGNIW
;
A
#
# COMPACT_ATOMS: atom_id res chain seq x y z
N MET A 1 82.64 -76.12 33.11
CA MET A 1 82.94 -76.04 34.55
C MET A 1 84.26 -75.28 34.73
N LYS A 2 84.18 -74.00 35.14
CA LYS A 2 85.21 -73.01 35.57
C LYS A 2 84.55 -71.63 35.34
N THR A 3 83.89 -71.02 36.33
CA THR A 3 84.43 -70.05 37.34
C THR A 3 84.73 -68.66 36.72
N PRO A 4 84.83 -67.57 37.50
CA PRO A 4 83.74 -66.61 37.77
C PRO A 4 84.27 -65.16 37.60
N SER A 5 83.78 -64.22 38.42
CA SER A 5 84.36 -62.91 38.78
C SER A 5 83.96 -61.75 37.86
N MET A 6 83.11 -60.80 38.27
CA MET A 6 83.22 -59.82 39.38
C MET A 6 84.57 -59.10 39.42
N HIS A 7 84.55 -57.80 39.12
CA HIS A 7 85.09 -56.65 39.87
C HIS A 7 85.18 -55.45 38.88
N SER A 8 84.43 -54.36 39.10
CA SER A 8 84.83 -53.12 39.80
C SER A 8 86.15 -52.56 39.23
N SER A 9 86.28 -51.33 38.74
CA SER A 9 85.80 -50.02 39.19
C SER A 9 86.15 -48.96 38.10
N PRO A 10 85.81 -47.67 38.25
CA PRO A 10 85.36 -46.81 37.16
C PRO A 10 86.49 -46.01 36.48
N HIS A 11 86.30 -45.68 35.20
CA HIS A 11 87.02 -44.58 34.57
C HIS A 11 86.06 -43.69 33.77
N SER A 12 85.94 -42.46 34.31
CA SER A 12 85.57 -41.20 33.68
C SER A 12 85.70 -41.17 32.14
N LYS A 13 84.68 -40.67 31.44
CA LYS A 13 84.82 -39.68 30.35
C LYS A 13 83.48 -39.17 29.76
N VAL A 14 83.26 -37.87 30.00
CA VAL A 14 82.88 -36.81 29.02
C VAL A 14 81.41 -36.68 28.60
N PRO A 15 80.84 -35.44 28.54
CA PRO A 15 79.42 -35.21 28.38
C PRO A 15 78.94 -35.28 26.91
N THR A 16 77.81 -35.96 26.70
CA THR A 16 77.12 -36.05 25.41
C THR A 16 76.37 -34.74 25.12
N ALA A 17 76.66 -34.12 23.96
CA ALA A 17 76.03 -32.90 23.50
C ALA A 17 74.51 -33.07 23.27
N VAL A 18 73.71 -32.19 23.87
CA VAL A 18 72.26 -32.11 23.68
C VAL A 18 71.97 -31.52 22.29
N LYS A 19 71.29 -32.27 21.43
CA LYS A 19 70.75 -31.75 20.16
C LYS A 19 69.55 -30.85 20.47
N THR A 20 69.70 -29.54 20.28
CA THR A 20 68.60 -28.59 20.42
C THR A 20 67.64 -28.70 19.23
N SER A 21 66.37 -28.97 19.51
CA SER A 21 65.28 -28.96 18.52
C SER A 21 65.04 -27.53 18.03
N THR A 22 65.11 -27.31 16.72
CA THR A 22 64.87 -26.00 16.09
C THR A 22 63.40 -25.61 16.21
N MET A 23 63.10 -24.55 16.99
CA MET A 23 61.75 -23.99 17.06
C MET A 23 61.35 -23.39 15.71
N LYS A 24 60.24 -23.89 15.13
CA LYS A 24 59.61 -23.35 13.91
C LYS A 24 59.18 -21.91 14.17
N ARG A 25 59.62 -20.97 13.32
CA ARG A 25 59.30 -19.54 13.41
C ARG A 25 57.78 -19.34 13.45
N VAL A 26 57.26 -18.84 14.57
CA VAL A 26 55.85 -18.45 14.71
C VAL A 26 55.63 -17.22 13.84
N GLY A 27 54.70 -17.31 12.88
CA GLY A 27 54.30 -16.16 12.05
C GLY A 27 53.56 -15.10 12.88
N PRO A 28 53.48 -13.84 12.42
CA PRO A 28 52.78 -12.78 13.15
C PRO A 28 51.32 -13.17 13.39
N PRO A 29 50.70 -12.75 14.51
CA PRO A 29 49.30 -13.04 14.76
C PRO A 29 48.43 -12.40 13.68
N LEU A 30 47.55 -13.18 13.05
CA LEU A 30 46.54 -12.67 12.12
C LEU A 30 45.65 -11.67 12.87
N GLN A 31 45.50 -10.46 12.32
CA GLN A 31 44.62 -9.46 12.90
C GLN A 31 43.19 -10.00 12.98
N ARG A 32 42.63 -10.00 14.20
CA ARG A 32 41.25 -10.39 14.45
C ARG A 32 40.34 -9.40 13.74
N LYS A 33 39.65 -9.82 12.68
CA LYS A 33 38.57 -9.04 12.05
C LYS A 33 37.55 -8.71 13.13
N THR A 34 37.46 -7.44 13.52
CA THR A 34 36.38 -6.92 14.35
C THR A 34 35.05 -7.12 13.62
N PRO A 35 33.94 -7.36 14.34
CA PRO A 35 32.64 -7.55 13.71
C PRO A 35 32.28 -6.29 12.92
N GLN A 36 31.98 -6.48 11.65
CA GLN A 36 31.65 -5.41 10.72
C GLN A 36 30.21 -4.95 10.97
N VAL A 37 30.03 -3.75 11.57
CA VAL A 37 28.72 -3.10 11.83
C VAL A 37 28.23 -2.39 10.55
N VAL A 38 28.21 -3.09 9.41
CA VAL A 38 28.02 -2.46 8.08
C VAL A 38 26.86 -3.10 7.32
N SER A 39 25.71 -3.24 7.97
CA SER A 39 24.50 -3.68 7.25
C SER A 39 23.24 -2.94 7.73
N GLN A 40 23.05 -2.76 9.03
CA GLN A 40 21.85 -2.11 9.55
C GLN A 40 21.71 -0.63 9.18
N ALA A 41 22.80 0.16 9.21
CA ALA A 41 22.71 1.59 8.87
C ALA A 41 22.42 1.84 7.38
N ASP A 42 22.93 0.97 6.50
CA ASP A 42 22.67 1.04 5.07
C ASP A 42 21.22 0.60 4.77
N ASP A 43 20.74 -0.46 5.43
CA ASP A 43 19.34 -0.90 5.36
C ASP A 43 18.37 0.19 5.85
N ASP A 44 18.67 0.84 6.98
CA ASP A 44 17.86 1.93 7.54
C ASP A 44 17.80 3.15 6.59
N SER A 45 18.92 3.51 5.96
CA SER A 45 18.97 4.61 5.00
C SER A 45 18.13 4.33 3.74
N GLN A 46 18.16 3.07 3.27
CA GLN A 46 17.34 2.62 2.14
C GLN A 46 15.85 2.61 2.50
N LEU A 47 15.50 2.17 3.71
CA LEU A 47 14.13 2.20 4.21
C LEU A 47 13.58 3.64 4.31
N ILE A 48 14.39 4.58 4.81
CA ILE A 48 14.00 5.99 4.91
C ILE A 48 13.71 6.57 3.52
N GLU A 49 14.57 6.29 2.53
CA GLU A 49 14.38 6.80 1.18
C GLU A 49 13.16 6.17 0.50
N ALA A 50 12.96 4.87 0.68
CA ALA A 50 11.76 4.18 0.18
C ALA A 50 10.46 4.75 0.79
N LEU A 51 10.47 5.08 2.09
CA LEU A 51 9.34 5.70 2.75
C LEU A 51 9.05 7.09 2.21
N ARG A 52 10.08 7.91 1.96
CA ARG A 52 9.91 9.25 1.35
C ARG A 52 9.28 9.17 -0.04
N GLN A 53 9.78 8.26 -0.89
CA GLN A 53 9.22 8.05 -2.23
C GLN A 53 7.75 7.64 -2.15
N ARG A 54 7.41 6.74 -1.23
CA ARG A 54 6.03 6.30 -1.02
C ARG A 54 5.12 7.42 -0.53
N VAL A 55 5.60 8.30 0.36
CA VAL A 55 4.85 9.47 0.81
C VAL A 55 4.57 10.41 -0.37
N ASN A 56 5.57 10.73 -1.18
CA ASN A 56 5.39 11.59 -2.36
C ASN A 56 4.39 11.00 -3.37
N ASP A 57 4.42 9.68 -3.60
CA ASP A 57 3.44 8.99 -4.45
C ASP A 57 2.02 9.12 -3.87
N LEU A 58 1.86 8.90 -2.56
CA LEU A 58 0.57 9.02 -1.90
C LEU A 58 0.04 10.46 -1.92
N GLU A 59 0.90 11.46 -1.71
CA GLU A 59 0.52 12.88 -1.81
C GLU A 59 0.05 13.24 -3.22
N THR A 60 0.74 12.74 -4.25
CA THR A 60 0.34 12.95 -5.65
C THR A 60 -1.03 12.34 -5.93
N ARG A 61 -1.24 11.09 -5.50
CA ARG A 61 -2.52 10.39 -5.67
C ARG A 61 -3.66 11.05 -4.89
N LEU A 62 -3.38 11.58 -3.70
CA LEU A 62 -4.35 12.34 -2.91
C LEU A 62 -4.73 13.64 -3.60
N ALA A 63 -3.75 14.39 -4.15
CA ALA A 63 -4.03 15.60 -4.91
C ALA A 63 -4.92 15.33 -6.13
N GLU A 64 -4.67 14.22 -6.85
CA GLU A 64 -5.53 13.80 -7.96
C GLU A 64 -6.95 13.47 -7.49
N LEU A 65 -7.12 12.76 -6.37
CA LEU A 65 -8.44 12.44 -5.83
C LEU A 65 -9.19 13.67 -5.30
N GLU A 66 -8.50 14.57 -4.59
CA GLU A 66 -9.06 15.83 -4.08
C GLU A 66 -9.53 16.75 -5.22
N SER A 67 -8.87 16.68 -6.38
CA SER A 67 -9.30 17.40 -7.57
C SER A 67 -10.68 16.96 -8.09
N VAL A 68 -11.08 15.71 -7.81
CA VAL A 68 -12.36 15.13 -8.23
C VAL A 68 -13.41 15.18 -7.11
N ILE A 69 -13.00 14.87 -5.88
CA ILE A 69 -13.88 14.81 -4.70
C ILE A 69 -13.27 15.69 -3.62
N SER A 70 -13.96 16.78 -3.28
CA SER A 70 -13.52 17.71 -2.25
C SER A 70 -14.54 17.82 -1.12
N LEU A 71 -14.04 18.06 0.09
CA LEU A 71 -14.85 18.42 1.25
C LEU A 71 -14.84 19.95 1.40
N GLN A 72 -15.98 20.60 1.19
CA GLN A 72 -16.12 22.05 1.30
C GLN A 72 -17.21 22.35 2.33
N ASN A 73 -16.88 23.02 3.42
CA ASN A 73 -17.86 23.40 4.45
C ASN A 73 -18.71 22.24 5.00
N GLN A 74 -18.13 21.03 5.09
CA GLN A 74 -18.80 19.75 5.44
C GLN A 74 -19.64 19.11 4.30
N ASP A 75 -19.71 19.76 3.14
CA ASP A 75 -20.33 19.19 1.94
C ASP A 75 -19.31 18.37 1.14
N VAL A 76 -19.76 17.23 0.59
CA VAL A 76 -18.99 16.46 -0.40
C VAL A 76 -19.33 16.99 -1.79
N VAL A 77 -18.35 17.54 -2.49
CA VAL A 77 -18.48 18.04 -3.85
C VAL A 77 -17.74 17.13 -4.81
N ILE A 78 -18.46 16.53 -5.75
CA ILE A 78 -17.90 15.74 -6.84
C ILE A 78 -17.84 16.63 -8.09
N SER A 79 -16.63 17.03 -8.47
CA SER A 79 -16.37 17.87 -9.65
C SER A 79 -15.48 17.12 -10.63
N ALA A 80 -16.09 16.53 -11.65
CA ALA A 80 -15.35 15.86 -12.72
C ALA A 80 -15.32 16.73 -13.99
N PRO A 81 -14.16 16.87 -14.67
CA PRO A 81 -14.04 17.73 -15.85
C PRO A 81 -14.82 17.25 -17.07
N LYS A 82 -15.25 15.97 -17.09
CA LYS A 82 -15.94 15.37 -18.24
C LYS A 82 -17.29 14.76 -17.85
N SER A 83 -17.28 13.76 -16.97
CA SER A 83 -18.49 12.99 -16.62
C SER A 83 -18.33 12.26 -15.30
N VAL A 84 -19.45 12.01 -14.63
CA VAL A 84 -19.55 11.11 -13.47
C VAL A 84 -20.48 9.96 -13.85
N LEU A 85 -20.04 8.71 -13.67
CA LEU A 85 -20.85 7.51 -13.86
C LEU A 85 -21.12 6.86 -12.51
N ILE A 86 -22.39 6.64 -12.18
CA ILE A 86 -22.82 5.95 -10.96
C ILE A 86 -23.50 4.66 -11.41
N GLN A 87 -22.94 3.51 -11.04
CA GLN A 87 -23.45 2.20 -11.43
C GLN A 87 -23.58 1.30 -10.20
N GLY A 88 -24.76 0.74 -10.00
CA GLY A 88 -25.02 -0.34 -9.04
C GLY A 88 -25.31 -1.63 -9.80
N VAL A 89 -24.83 -2.77 -9.29
CA VAL A 89 -25.16 -4.09 -9.85
C VAL A 89 -26.59 -4.48 -9.50
N ASP A 90 -27.00 -4.21 -8.26
CA ASP A 90 -28.33 -4.49 -7.76
C ASP A 90 -29.19 -3.22 -7.75
N THR A 91 -28.78 -2.20 -6.99
CA THR A 91 -29.54 -0.96 -6.80
C THR A 91 -28.62 0.24 -6.57
N VAL A 92 -29.14 1.43 -6.90
CA VAL A 92 -28.59 2.73 -6.50
C VAL A 92 -29.70 3.47 -5.77
N GLU A 93 -29.46 3.84 -4.51
CA GLU A 93 -30.42 4.56 -3.67
C GLU A 93 -29.87 5.94 -3.29
N LEU A 94 -30.69 6.97 -3.47
CA LEU A 94 -30.39 8.34 -3.08
C LEU A 94 -31.39 8.78 -2.00
N SER A 95 -30.91 8.95 -0.78
CA SER A 95 -31.73 9.40 0.35
C SER A 95 -31.34 10.81 0.75
N ALA A 96 -32.27 11.74 0.61
CA ALA A 96 -32.10 13.15 0.96
C ALA A 96 -33.46 13.77 1.31
N THR A 97 -33.44 14.87 2.06
CA THR A 97 -34.65 15.67 2.33
C THR A 97 -35.15 16.39 1.07
N GLN A 98 -34.25 16.76 0.17
CA GLN A 98 -34.54 17.36 -1.12
C GLN A 98 -33.53 16.88 -2.17
N LEU A 99 -34.03 16.51 -3.35
CA LEU A 99 -33.21 16.22 -4.52
C LEU A 99 -33.42 17.33 -5.55
N LYS A 100 -32.35 18.03 -5.91
CA LYS A 100 -32.36 19.07 -6.95
C LYS A 100 -31.50 18.63 -8.13
N VAL A 101 -32.12 18.52 -9.30
CA VAL A 101 -31.44 18.18 -10.55
C VAL A 101 -31.51 19.40 -11.47
N ALA A 102 -30.35 19.95 -11.82
CA ALA A 102 -30.24 21.06 -12.76
C ALA A 102 -29.47 20.55 -13.98
N ALA A 103 -30.15 20.47 -15.11
CA ALA A 103 -29.58 20.05 -16.39
C ALA A 103 -30.37 20.70 -17.53
N SER A 104 -29.73 20.91 -18.68
CA SER A 104 -30.44 21.34 -19.89
C SER A 104 -31.41 20.25 -20.40
N ILE A 105 -31.05 18.97 -20.21
CA ILE A 105 -31.87 17.81 -20.54
C ILE A 105 -31.66 16.77 -19.44
N SER A 106 -32.75 16.17 -18.96
CA SER A 106 -32.73 14.97 -18.12
C SER A 106 -33.47 13.87 -18.86
N GLU A 107 -32.82 12.72 -19.01
CA GLU A 107 -33.39 11.53 -19.65
C GLU A 107 -33.41 10.38 -18.65
N SER A 108 -34.53 9.67 -18.59
CA SER A 108 -34.70 8.51 -17.71
C SER A 108 -35.29 7.36 -18.50
N ASN A 109 -34.43 6.42 -18.91
CA ASN A 109 -34.84 5.22 -19.63
C ASN A 109 -35.19 4.12 -18.63
N VAL A 110 -36.45 4.07 -18.22
CA VAL A 110 -36.95 3.15 -17.20
C VAL A 110 -38.32 2.61 -17.59
N ALA A 111 -38.60 1.36 -17.21
CA ALA A 111 -39.91 0.76 -17.46
C ALA A 111 -41.04 1.45 -16.67
N ILE A 112 -40.77 1.83 -15.43
CA ILE A 112 -41.73 2.52 -14.55
C ILE A 112 -40.98 3.57 -13.72
N ALA A 113 -41.34 4.84 -13.87
CA ALA A 113 -40.98 5.90 -12.94
C ALA A 113 -42.14 6.14 -11.97
N LYS A 114 -41.89 6.01 -10.65
CA LYS A 114 -42.89 6.25 -9.61
C LYS A 114 -42.59 7.56 -8.92
N PHE A 115 -43.58 8.44 -8.88
CA PHE A 115 -43.54 9.68 -8.13
C PHE A 115 -44.69 9.67 -7.13
N SER A 116 -44.48 10.28 -5.97
CA SER A 116 -45.53 10.47 -4.96
C SER A 116 -45.86 11.95 -4.88
N GLY A 117 -47.15 12.28 -4.80
CA GLY A 117 -47.62 13.66 -4.82
C GLY A 117 -47.83 14.19 -6.23
N MET A 118 -47.16 15.29 -6.57
CA MET A 118 -47.37 16.03 -7.83
C MET A 118 -46.09 16.07 -8.66
N VAL A 119 -46.24 15.91 -9.97
CA VAL A 119 -45.18 16.18 -10.95
C VAL A 119 -45.57 17.46 -11.68
N GLU A 120 -44.78 18.51 -11.52
CA GLU A 120 -44.94 19.79 -12.21
C GLU A 120 -44.05 19.81 -13.45
N CYS A 121 -44.62 20.16 -14.60
CA CYS A 121 -43.90 20.31 -15.85
C CYS A 121 -44.67 21.24 -16.80
N ASP A 122 -43.95 21.91 -17.71
CA ASP A 122 -44.58 22.79 -18.70
C ASP A 122 -45.37 21.99 -19.74
N VAL A 123 -44.79 20.88 -20.22
CA VAL A 123 -45.38 20.01 -21.24
C VAL A 123 -45.13 18.57 -20.89
N ILE A 124 -46.21 17.79 -20.80
CA ILE A 124 -46.14 16.33 -20.79
C ILE A 124 -46.44 15.80 -22.19
N LYS A 125 -45.49 15.06 -22.76
CA LYS A 125 -45.68 14.29 -24.00
C LYS A 125 -45.66 12.81 -23.65
N ALA A 126 -46.80 12.15 -23.81
CA ALA A 126 -46.95 10.72 -23.56
C ALA A 126 -47.80 10.09 -24.67
N ASN A 127 -47.55 8.81 -24.96
CA ASN A 127 -48.37 8.05 -25.90
C ASN A 127 -49.79 7.83 -25.35
N THR A 128 -49.86 7.56 -24.04
CA THR A 128 -51.11 7.34 -23.32
C THR A 128 -51.00 7.95 -21.92
N VAL A 129 -52.03 8.66 -21.50
CA VAL A 129 -52.20 9.14 -20.12
C VAL A 129 -53.48 8.54 -19.58
N ILE A 130 -53.39 7.86 -18.44
CA ILE A 130 -54.55 7.27 -17.76
C ILE A 130 -54.59 7.87 -16.35
N GLY A 131 -55.70 8.53 -16.01
CA GLY A 131 -55.89 9.16 -14.72
C GLY A 131 -57.32 9.00 -14.23
N ALA A 132 -57.48 8.92 -12.91
CA ALA A 132 -58.82 8.88 -12.28
C ALA A 132 -59.57 10.21 -12.42
N SER A 133 -58.85 11.31 -12.61
CA SER A 133 -59.41 12.64 -12.82
C SER A 133 -58.51 13.42 -13.76
N TYR A 134 -59.12 14.16 -14.68
CA TYR A 134 -58.48 15.16 -15.51
C TYR A 134 -59.31 16.43 -15.39
N THR A 135 -58.69 17.51 -14.91
CA THR A 135 -59.32 18.83 -14.89
C THR A 135 -58.73 19.65 -16.04
N PRO A 136 -59.36 19.66 -17.22
CA PRO A 136 -58.88 20.48 -18.32
C PRO A 136 -58.89 21.96 -17.92
N GLY A 137 -57.87 22.69 -18.32
CA GLY A 137 -57.90 24.15 -18.27
C GLY A 137 -59.03 24.69 -19.17
N ALA A 138 -59.47 25.93 -18.92
CA ALA A 138 -60.44 26.63 -19.75
C ALA A 138 -59.92 26.75 -21.20
N GLY A 139 -60.26 25.77 -22.03
CA GLY A 139 -59.69 25.61 -23.38
C GLY A 139 -59.55 24.15 -23.85
N ASN A 140 -59.61 23.16 -22.93
CA ASN A 140 -59.46 21.74 -23.24
C ASN A 140 -60.75 20.91 -23.02
N ILE A 141 -61.93 21.53 -23.09
CA ILE A 141 -63.22 20.84 -23.13
C ILE A 141 -63.71 20.88 -24.58
N TRP A 142 -63.84 19.72 -25.22
CA TRP A 142 -64.52 19.55 -26.50
C TRP A 142 -65.94 18.99 -26.32
#